data_AF-A0A5S5DTD7-F1
#
_entry.id   AF-A0A5S5DTD7-F1
#
_cell.length_a   1.000
_cell.length_b   1.000
_cell.length_c   1.000
_cell.angle_alpha   90.00
_cell.angle_beta   90.00
_cell.angle_gamma   90.00
#
_symmetry.space_group_name_H-M   'P 1'
#
loop_
_entity.id
_entity.type
_entity.pdbx_description
1 polymer ?
#
loop_
_entity_poly.entity_id
_entity_poly.type
_entity_poly.pdbx_seq_one_letter_code
_entity_poly.pdbx_strand_id
1 'polypeptide(L)' 'MKKLFPYLYILFGLYILVEGFLQYFQDKELYLIIFSWTTESKYLFILIKILFACIFFVGGINGLKKLKE' A
#
# COMPACT_ATOMS: atom_id res chain seq x y z
N MET A 1 -14.24 7.27 16.97
CA MET A 1 -13.92 7.13 15.53
C MET A 1 -12.57 7.73 15.13
N LYS A 2 -12.19 8.96 15.55
CA LYS A 2 -10.90 9.60 15.18
C LYS A 2 -9.64 8.79 15.55
N LYS A 3 -9.69 7.99 16.63
CA LYS A 3 -8.59 7.13 17.08
C LYS A 3 -8.34 5.89 16.21
N LEU A 4 -9.32 5.47 15.40
CA LEU A 4 -9.23 4.24 14.61
C LEU A 4 -8.59 4.46 13.23
N PHE A 5 -8.78 5.65 12.66
CA PHE A 5 -8.29 6.00 11.33
C PHE A 5 -6.80 5.72 11.13
N PRO A 6 -5.89 6.08 12.05
CA PRO A 6 -4.48 5.85 11.83
C PRO A 6 -4.12 4.36 11.75
N TYR A 7 -4.79 3.52 12.54
CA TYR A 7 -4.63 2.07 12.47
C TYR A 7 -5.15 1.50 11.14
N LEU A 8 -6.29 1.99 10.66
CA LEU A 8 -6.81 1.59 9.34
C LEU A 8 -5.83 1.93 8.22
N TYR A 9 -5.20 3.11 8.26
CA TYR A 9 -4.19 3.51 7.27
C TYR A 9 -2.99 2.56 7.26
N ILE A 10 -2.47 2.19 8.43
CA ILE A 10 -1.38 1.21 8.54
C ILE A 10 -1.83 -0.15 8.00
N LEU A 11 -3.04 -0.58 8.34
CA LEU A 11 -3.60 -1.86 7.91
C LEU A 11 -3.78 -1.91 6.38
N PHE A 12 -4.22 -0.80 5.77
CA PHE A 12 -4.26 -0.65 4.30
C PHE A 12 -2.88 -0.69 3.66
N GLY A 13 -1.88 -0.02 4.26
CA GLY A 13 -0.49 -0.08 3.78
C GLY A 13 0.06 -1.51 3.78
N LEU A 14 -0.19 -2.27 4.86
CA LEU A 14 0.17 -3.68 4.95
C LEU A 14 -0.55 -4.54 3.90
N TYR A 15 -1.86 -4.34 3.74
CA TYR A 15 -2.65 -5.06 2.75
C TYR A 15 -2.11 -4.85 1.33
N ILE A 16 -1.80 -3.60 0.95
CA ILE A 16 -1.23 -3.25 -0.35
C ILE A 16 0.11 -3.95 -0.58
N LEU A 17 0.97 -4.03 0.44
CA LEU A 17 2.25 -4.73 0.31
C LEU A 17 2.07 -6.23 0.19
N VAL A 18 1.29 -6.86 1.07
CA VAL A 18 1.10 -8.32 1.04
C VAL A 18 0.49 -8.73 -0.29
N GLU A 19 -0.56 -8.06 -0.74
CA GLU A 19 -1.20 -8.31 -2.01
C GLU A 19 -0.25 -8.02 -3.19
N GLY A 20 0.49 -6.91 -3.15
CA GLY A 20 1.50 -6.57 -4.15
C GLY A 20 2.60 -7.62 -4.27
N PHE A 21 3.15 -8.09 -3.16
CA PHE A 21 4.17 -9.14 -3.16
C PHE A 21 3.61 -10.48 -3.62
N LEU A 22 2.42 -10.88 -3.18
CA LEU A 22 1.77 -12.12 -3.68
C LEU A 22 1.59 -12.08 -5.18
N GLN A 23 1.12 -10.97 -5.74
CA GLN A 23 1.00 -10.80 -7.19
C GLN A 23 2.36 -10.79 -7.88
N TYR A 24 3.38 -10.14 -7.30
CA TYR A 24 4.73 -10.13 -7.84
C TYR A 24 5.30 -11.54 -7.99
N PHE A 25 5.01 -12.47 -7.08
CA PHE A 25 5.46 -13.87 -7.21
C PHE A 25 4.64 -14.73 -8.18
N GLN A 26 3.54 -14.21 -8.76
CA GLN A 26 2.65 -14.97 -9.65
C GLN A 26 2.98 -14.82 -11.14
N ASP A 27 4.08 -14.16 -11.52
CA ASP A 27 4.57 -13.97 -12.90
C ASP A 27 3.46 -13.78 -13.95
N LYS A 28 2.67 -12.71 -13.76
CA LYS A 28 1.57 -12.33 -14.65
C LYS A 28 2.09 -11.54 -15.85
N GLU A 29 1.40 -11.63 -16.98
CA GLU A 29 1.65 -10.78 -18.16
C GLU A 29 1.26 -9.32 -17.92
N LEU A 30 0.16 -9.10 -17.18
CA LEU A 30 -0.34 -7.78 -16.81
C LEU A 30 -0.56 -7.70 -15.30
N TYR A 31 0.07 -6.70 -14.68
CA TYR A 31 -0.09 -6.39 -13.27
C TYR A 31 -0.98 -5.18 -13.07
N LEU A 32 -2.02 -5.30 -12.24
CA LEU A 32 -2.89 -4.20 -11.88
C LEU A 32 -2.29 -3.39 -10.74
N ILE A 33 -1.84 -2.17 -11.04
CA ILE A 33 -1.25 -1.25 -10.07
C ILE A 33 -2.35 -0.75 -9.13
N ILE A 34 -3.23 0.11 -9.63
CA ILE A 34 -4.30 0.80 -8.88
C ILE A 34 -5.47 1.12 -9.82
N PHE A 35 -6.70 0.97 -9.33
CA PHE A 35 -7.93 1.16 -10.11
C PHE A 35 -7.91 0.38 -11.43
N SER A 36 -7.74 1.07 -12.56
CA SER A 36 -7.67 0.46 -13.90
C SER A 36 -6.28 0.59 -14.53
N TRP A 37 -5.28 1.04 -13.78
CA TRP A 37 -3.92 1.19 -14.28
C TRP A 37 -3.17 -0.13 -14.19
N THR A 38 -2.69 -0.60 -15.34
CA THR A 38 -1.95 -1.85 -15.48
C THR A 38 -0.55 -1.59 -16.02
N THR A 39 0.35 -2.52 -15.77
CA THR A 39 1.71 -2.50 -16.32
C THR A 39 2.18 -3.91 -16.62
N GLU A 40 2.98 -4.05 -17.67
CA GLU A 40 3.67 -5.31 -18.01
C GLU A 40 4.98 -5.44 -17.21
N SER A 41 5.52 -4.34 -16.69
CA SER A 41 6.76 -4.36 -15.91
C SER A 41 6.49 -4.71 -14.46
N LYS A 42 6.83 -5.96 -14.11
CA LYS A 42 6.81 -6.50 -12.75
C LYS A 42 7.54 -5.60 -11.73
N TYR A 43 8.66 -4.98 -12.13
CA TYR A 43 9.43 -4.09 -11.26
C TYR A 43 8.74 -2.74 -11.05
N LEU A 44 8.14 -2.16 -12.11
CA LEU A 44 7.34 -0.93 -11.95
C LEU A 44 6.11 -1.17 -11.09
N PHE A 45 5.46 -2.32 -11.26
CA PHE A 45 4.32 -2.71 -10.45
C PHE A 45 4.64 -2.70 -8.95
N ILE A 46 5.68 -3.43 -8.52
CA ILE A 46 6.02 -3.51 -7.10
C ILE A 46 6.56 -2.18 -6.56
N LEU A 47 7.31 -1.42 -7.37
CA LEU A 47 7.80 -0.10 -6.99
C LEU A 47 6.63 0.84 -6.66
N ILE A 48 5.60 0.88 -7.51
CA ILE A 48 4.43 1.73 -7.27
C ILE A 48 3.65 1.24 -6.06
N LYS A 49 3.44 -0.08 -5.90
CA LYS A 49 2.78 -0.65 -4.71
C LYS A 49 3.50 -0.26 -3.42
N ILE A 50 4.84 -0.33 -3.40
CA ILE A 50 5.66 0.09 -2.27
C ILE A 50 5.51 1.59 -1.99
N LEU A 51 5.56 2.44 -3.02
CA LEU A 51 5.38 3.88 -2.87
C LEU A 51 4.01 4.22 -2.25
N PHE A 52 2.94 3.59 -2.72
CA PHE A 52 1.62 3.78 -2.15
C PHE A 52 1.54 3.29 -0.70
N ALA A 53 2.06 2.11 -0.40
CA ALA A 53 2.10 1.61 0.96
C ALA A 53 2.86 2.56 1.91
N CYS A 54 3.99 3.12 1.47
CA CYS A 54 4.72 4.13 2.24
C CYS A 54 3.87 5.37 2.54
N ILE A 55 3.09 5.87 1.58
CA ILE A 55 2.17 7.01 1.82
C ILE A 55 1.15 6.67 2.91
N PHE A 56 0.56 5.47 2.85
CA PHE A 56 -0.39 5.00 3.87
C PHE A 56 0.27 4.84 5.24
N PHE A 57 1.48 4.30 5.31
CA PHE A 57 2.22 4.18 6.58
C PHE A 57 2.58 5.53 7.18
N VAL A 58 3.08 6.48 6.37
CA VAL A 58 3.39 7.82 6.85
C VAL A 58 2.13 8.51 7.37
N GLY A 59 1.01 8.41 6.64
CA GLY A 59 -0.28 8.95 7.08
C GLY A 59 -0.75 8.32 8.40
N GLY A 60 -0.68 7.00 8.52
CA GLY A 60 -1.03 6.27 9.73
C GLY A 60 -0.12 6.60 10.92
N ILE A 61 1.20 6.60 10.76
CA ILE A 61 2.15 6.93 11.83
C ILE A 61 1.97 8.38 12.29
N ASN A 62 1.82 9.32 11.36
CA ASN A 62 1.58 10.73 11.72
C ASN A 62 0.23 10.90 12.43
N GLY A 63 -0.79 10.16 12.01
CA GLY A 63 -2.08 10.12 12.70
C GLY A 63 -1.99 9.57 14.13
N LEU A 64 -1.17 8.54 14.35
CA LEU A 64 -0.91 7.99 15.69
C LEU A 64 -0.15 8.98 16.58
N LYS A 65 0.84 9.69 16.04
CA LYS A 65 1.59 10.71 16.79
C LYS A 65 0.66 11.81 17.31
N LYS A 66 -0.22 12.33 16.46
CA LYS A 66 -1.21 13.37 16.81
C LYS A 66 -2.28 12.93 17.82
N LEU A 67 -2.42 11.63 18.07
CA LEU A 67 -3.36 11.10 19.07
C LEU A 67 -2.71 10.92 20.46
N LYS A 68 -1.38 10.95 20.50
CA LYS A 68 -0.58 10.78 21.72
C LYS A 68 -0.23 12.14 22.35
N GLU A 69 -0.17 13.19 21.54
CA GLU A 69 -0.23 14.60 21.97
C GLU A 69 -1.64 14.98 22.41
#